data_AF-A0A453JP26-F1
#
_entry.id   AF-A0A453JP26-F1
#
_cell.length_a   1.000
_cell.length_b   1.000
_cell.length_c   1.000
_cell.angle_alpha   90.00
_cell.angle_beta   90.00
_cell.angle_gamma   90.00
#
_symmetry.space_group_name_H-M   'P 1'
#
loop_
_entity.id
_entity.type
_entity.pdbx_description
1 polymer ?
#
loop_
_entity_poly.entity_id
_entity_poly.type
_entity_poly.pdbx_seq_one_letter_code
_entity_poly.pdbx_strand_id
1 'polypeptide(L)'
;MASPPPQVDVDLGKLSYEIFSFLESKFLYGGGGAGGGGVCSLPGTPGRGPLGGGGARVRVLAIDGCGPGPGDALLAAAALARLEAALRAKAGDPDARVADFFDAAAGAGAGGVLAAMLFVRGADGRPKYTAADALAFVAASLG
;
A
#
# COMPACT_ATOMS: atom_id res chain seq x y z
N MET A 1 3.05 -44.04 38.02
CA MET A 1 2.55 -43.64 36.69
C MET A 1 2.43 -42.12 36.68
N ALA A 2 3.19 -41.42 35.83
CA ALA A 2 3.08 -39.97 35.72
C ALA A 2 1.87 -39.62 34.85
N SER A 3 1.00 -38.74 35.33
CA SER A 3 -0.16 -38.23 34.60
C SER A 3 0.30 -37.37 33.41
N PRO A 4 -0.36 -37.47 32.24
CA PRO A 4 0.02 -36.68 31.07
C PRO A 4 -0.15 -35.18 31.35
N PRO A 5 0.71 -34.32 30.76
CA PRO A 5 0.61 -32.88 30.95
C PRO A 5 -0.74 -32.36 30.44
N PRO A 6 -1.33 -31.34 31.10
CA PRO A 6 -2.59 -30.76 30.66
C PRO A 6 -2.43 -30.24 29.24
N GLN A 7 -3.27 -30.74 28.33
CA GLN A 7 -3.32 -30.23 26.97
C GLN A 7 -3.97 -28.84 27.02
N VAL A 8 -3.13 -27.81 26.95
CA VAL A 8 -3.59 -26.44 26.72
C VAL A 8 -4.00 -26.37 25.26
N ASP A 9 -5.27 -26.64 25.01
CA ASP A 9 -5.84 -26.53 23.68
C ASP A 9 -6.02 -25.03 23.38
N VAL A 10 -4.98 -24.42 22.81
CA VAL A 10 -5.05 -23.05 22.34
C VAL A 10 -5.95 -23.07 21.13
N ASP A 11 -7.16 -22.51 21.27
CA ASP A 11 -8.04 -22.31 20.12
C ASP A 11 -7.41 -21.27 19.18
N LEU A 12 -6.70 -21.76 18.15
CA LEU A 12 -6.07 -20.92 17.13
C LEU A 12 -7.08 -20.00 16.44
N GLY A 13 -8.35 -20.42 16.32
CA GLY A 13 -9.41 -19.62 15.71
C GLY A 13 -9.77 -18.41 16.56
N LYS A 14 -9.97 -18.62 17.87
CA LYS A 14 -10.22 -17.54 18.82
C LYS A 14 -9.03 -16.59 18.93
N LEU A 15 -7.82 -17.13 19.07
CA LEU A 15 -6.61 -16.31 19.15
C LEU A 15 -6.40 -15.48 17.88
N SER A 16 -6.60 -16.08 16.71
CA SER A 16 -6.53 -15.36 15.43
C SER A 16 -7.57 -14.25 15.36
N TYR A 17 -8.81 -14.54 15.74
CA TYR A 17 -9.89 -13.55 15.75
C TYR A 17 -9.58 -12.37 16.69
N GLU A 18 -9.03 -12.64 17.87
CA GLU A 18 -8.61 -11.60 18.81
C GLU A 18 -7.45 -10.76 18.26
N ILE A 19 -6.44 -11.39 17.66
CA ILE A 19 -5.31 -10.68 17.02
C ILE A 19 -5.82 -9.79 15.88
N PHE A 20 -6.60 -10.33 14.95
CA PHE A 20 -7.10 -9.58 13.80
C PHE A 20 -8.06 -8.47 14.23
N SER A 21 -8.96 -8.73 15.18
CA SER A 21 -9.87 -7.71 15.73
C SER A 21 -9.12 -6.58 16.45
N PHE A 22 -8.06 -6.92 17.19
CA PHE A 22 -7.21 -5.93 17.84
C PHE A 22 -6.47 -5.06 16.83
N LEU A 23 -5.88 -5.66 15.80
CA LEU A 23 -5.19 -4.94 14.72
C LEU A 23 -6.14 -4.03 13.95
N GLU A 24 -7.33 -4.53 13.61
CA GLU A 24 -8.35 -3.78 12.91
C GLU A 24 -8.84 -2.55 13.71
N SER A 25 -9.15 -2.74 14.99
CA SER A 25 -9.70 -1.68 15.85
C SER A 25 -8.69 -0.59 16.20
N LYS A 26 -7.42 -0.95 16.45
CA LYS A 26 -6.42 0.00 16.94
C LYS A 26 -5.52 0.60 15.87
N PHE A 27 -5.26 -0.10 14.78
CA PHE A 27 -4.32 0.35 13.75
C PHE A 27 -5.00 0.69 12.41
N LEU A 28 -6.01 -0.07 11.99
CA LEU A 28 -6.58 0.09 10.64
C LEU A 28 -7.77 1.06 10.59
N TYR A 29 -8.71 0.99 11.54
CA TYR A 29 -9.95 1.77 11.47
C TYR A 29 -10.01 3.00 12.37
N GLY A 30 -9.04 3.18 13.27
CA GLY A 30 -8.99 4.31 14.21
C GLY A 30 -10.14 4.26 15.22
N GLY A 31 -9.85 3.82 16.44
CA GLY A 31 -10.83 3.83 17.54
C GLY A 31 -11.45 5.22 17.72
N GLY A 32 -12.79 5.27 17.82
CA GLY A 32 -13.63 6.48 17.81
C GLY A 32 -13.38 7.51 18.92
N GLY A 33 -12.21 8.16 18.90
CA GLY A 33 -11.95 9.42 19.57
C GLY A 33 -11.78 10.50 18.51
N ALA A 34 -12.52 11.60 18.66
CA ALA A 34 -12.41 12.78 17.82
C ALA A 34 -10.95 13.25 17.73
N GLY A 35 -10.30 12.96 16.61
CA GLY A 35 -8.88 13.24 16.40
C GLY A 35 -8.41 12.51 15.14
N GLY A 36 -8.75 13.07 13.98
CA GLY A 36 -8.36 12.52 12.68
C GLY A 36 -6.84 12.38 12.57
N GLY A 37 -6.37 11.14 12.65
CA GLY A 37 -4.96 10.81 12.59
C GLY A 37 -4.77 9.34 12.23
N GLY A 38 -5.35 8.91 11.12
CA GLY A 38 -4.86 7.71 10.45
C GLY A 38 -3.42 7.97 10.02
N VAL A 39 -2.56 6.95 10.12
CA VAL A 39 -1.09 6.98 9.98
C VAL A 39 -0.53 7.69 8.73
N CYS A 40 -1.37 8.09 7.78
CA CYS A 40 -0.97 8.82 6.56
C CYS A 40 -1.84 10.06 6.25
N SER A 41 -2.66 10.57 7.18
CA SER A 41 -3.36 11.86 6.99
C SER A 41 -2.38 13.03 7.15
N LEU A 42 -1.42 13.14 6.23
CA LEU A 42 -0.56 14.31 6.10
C LEU A 42 -1.42 15.50 5.62
N PRO A 43 -1.23 16.71 6.19
CA PRO A 43 -1.94 17.89 5.73
C PRO A 43 -1.61 18.16 4.25
N GLY A 44 -2.65 18.30 3.41
CA GLY A 44 -2.48 18.73 2.01
C GLY A 44 -2.59 17.65 0.93
N THR A 45 -3.25 16.51 1.16
CA THR A 45 -3.66 15.61 0.07
C THR A 45 -4.99 16.06 -0.55
N PRO A 46 -5.01 16.50 -1.83
CA PRO A 46 -6.25 16.75 -2.54
C PRO A 46 -6.80 15.41 -3.00
N GLY A 47 -7.73 14.85 -2.22
CA GLY A 47 -8.31 13.54 -2.55
C GLY A 47 -9.07 12.86 -1.42
N ARG A 48 -9.54 13.60 -0.42
CA ARG A 48 -10.46 13.03 0.58
C ARG A 48 -11.90 13.21 0.14
N GLY A 49 -12.29 12.44 -0.87
CA GLY A 49 -13.71 12.16 -1.05
C GLY A 49 -14.19 11.26 0.09
N PRO A 50 -15.31 11.55 0.78
CA PRO A 50 -15.93 10.60 1.67
C PRO A 50 -16.53 9.49 0.79
N LEU A 51 -15.76 8.43 0.51
CA LEU A 51 -16.38 7.20 0.04
C LEU A 51 -17.26 6.71 1.18
N GLY A 52 -18.56 6.90 1.00
CA GLY A 52 -19.56 6.91 2.05
C GLY A 52 -19.62 5.65 2.89
N GLY A 53 -19.98 5.84 4.16
CA GLY A 53 -20.88 4.94 4.89
C GLY A 53 -20.48 3.48 5.10
N GLY A 54 -19.22 3.10 4.89
CA GLY A 54 -18.69 1.77 5.23
C GLY A 54 -17.29 1.92 5.83
N GLY A 55 -16.97 1.16 6.88
CA GLY A 55 -15.71 1.27 7.62
C GLY A 55 -14.48 1.50 6.73
N ALA A 56 -13.64 2.46 7.11
CA ALA A 56 -12.54 2.97 6.30
C ALA A 56 -11.51 1.89 5.96
N ARG A 57 -11.62 1.24 4.79
CA ARG A 57 -10.67 0.20 4.36
C ARG A 57 -9.31 0.82 4.04
N VAL A 58 -8.25 0.26 4.61
CA VAL A 58 -6.86 0.61 4.27
C VAL A 58 -6.44 -0.12 3.00
N ARG A 59 -5.82 0.60 2.07
CA ARG A 59 -5.37 0.10 0.76
C ARG A 59 -3.84 0.08 0.76
N VAL A 60 -3.27 -1.12 0.68
CA VAL A 60 -1.81 -1.33 0.69
C VAL A 60 -1.34 -1.81 -0.67
N LEU A 61 -0.29 -1.18 -1.20
CA LEU A 61 0.41 -1.61 -2.40
C LEU A 61 1.70 -2.34 -2.02
N ALA A 62 1.80 -3.62 -2.35
CA ALA A 62 3.04 -4.39 -2.20
C ALA A 62 3.67 -4.65 -3.56
N ILE A 63 4.95 -4.30 -3.73
CA ILE A 63 5.68 -4.41 -4.98
C ILE A 63 6.85 -5.36 -4.79
N ASP A 64 6.76 -6.53 -5.39
CA ASP A 64 7.90 -7.42 -5.53
C ASP A 64 8.63 -7.10 -6.84
N GLY A 65 9.86 -6.61 -6.72
CA GLY A 65 10.76 -6.39 -7.85
C GLY A 65 12.00 -7.27 -7.78
N CYS A 66 11.94 -8.36 -7.01
CA CYS A 66 13.04 -9.30 -6.85
C CYS A 66 12.78 -10.57 -7.66
N GLY A 67 13.68 -10.89 -8.58
CA GLY A 67 13.73 -12.19 -9.21
C GLY A 67 15.11 -12.44 -9.83
N PRO A 68 15.35 -13.63 -10.38
CA PRO A 68 16.69 -14.07 -10.78
C PRO A 68 17.27 -13.28 -11.96
N GLY A 69 16.47 -12.44 -12.62
CA GLY A 69 16.90 -11.68 -13.79
C GLY A 69 16.47 -10.21 -13.79
N PRO A 70 17.03 -9.42 -14.73
CA PRO A 70 16.70 -8.00 -14.89
C PRO A 70 15.24 -7.72 -15.29
N GLY A 71 14.52 -8.73 -15.79
CA GLY A 71 13.16 -8.58 -16.32
C GLY A 71 12.07 -8.39 -15.27
N ASP A 72 12.28 -8.82 -14.03
CA ASP A 72 11.23 -8.82 -13.01
C ASP A 72 10.92 -7.40 -12.51
N ALA A 73 11.96 -6.57 -12.34
CA ALA A 73 11.81 -5.15 -12.07
C ALA A 73 11.06 -4.42 -13.19
N LEU A 74 11.36 -4.76 -14.45
CA LEU A 74 10.72 -4.16 -15.62
C LEU A 74 9.24 -4.57 -15.70
N LEU A 75 8.92 -5.84 -15.42
CA LEU A 75 7.54 -6.33 -15.38
C LEU A 75 6.74 -5.63 -14.28
N ALA A 76 7.28 -5.51 -13.07
CA ALA A 76 6.64 -4.80 -11.96
C ALA A 76 6.37 -3.32 -12.33
N ALA A 77 7.37 -2.63 -12.91
CA ALA A 77 7.21 -1.25 -13.34
C ALA A 77 6.18 -1.10 -14.47
N ALA A 78 6.15 -2.02 -15.43
CA ALA A 78 5.17 -2.01 -16.52
C ALA A 78 3.75 -2.27 -16.02
N ALA A 79 3.58 -3.16 -15.04
CA ALA A 79 2.30 -3.39 -14.37
C ALA A 79 1.81 -2.13 -13.64
N LEU A 80 2.71 -1.42 -12.94
CA LEU A 80 2.38 -0.15 -12.28
C LEU A 80 1.97 0.94 -13.27
N ALA A 81 2.66 1.05 -14.41
CA ALA A 81 2.29 2.00 -15.46
C ALA A 81 0.88 1.72 -16.02
N ARG A 82 0.54 0.45 -16.23
CA ARG A 82 -0.81 0.04 -16.66
C ARG A 82 -1.86 0.28 -15.57
N LEU A 83 -1.52 0.03 -14.32
CA LEU A 83 -2.40 0.31 -13.17
C LEU A 83 -2.71 1.80 -13.09
N GLU A 84 -1.71 2.68 -13.18
CA GLU A 84 -1.91 4.12 -13.14
C GLU A 84 -2.82 4.60 -14.28
N ALA A 85 -2.61 4.10 -15.50
CA ALA A 85 -3.47 4.41 -16.63
C ALA A 85 -4.94 3.99 -16.38
N ALA A 86 -5.16 2.80 -15.82
CA ALA A 86 -6.49 2.32 -15.48
C ALA A 86 -7.14 3.16 -14.37
N LEU A 87 -6.36 3.56 -13.36
CA LEU A 87 -6.83 4.42 -12.27
C LEU A 87 -7.23 5.81 -12.77
N ARG A 88 -6.42 6.43 -13.65
CA ARG A 88 -6.75 7.71 -14.30
C ARG A 88 -8.05 7.60 -15.10
N ALA A 89 -8.19 6.56 -15.92
CA ALA A 89 -9.39 6.33 -16.71
C ALA A 89 -10.64 6.17 -15.83
N LYS A 90 -10.51 5.45 -14.71
CA LYS A 90 -11.62 5.20 -13.79
C LYS A 90 -11.96 6.42 -12.92
N ALA A 91 -10.97 7.22 -12.55
CA ALA A 91 -11.16 8.43 -11.75
C ALA A 91 -11.61 9.64 -12.59
N GLY A 92 -11.37 9.61 -13.91
CA GLY A 92 -11.61 10.76 -14.79
C GLY A 92 -10.60 11.89 -14.58
N ASP A 93 -9.48 11.62 -13.90
CA ASP A 93 -8.42 12.58 -13.61
C ASP A 93 -7.12 12.13 -14.30
N PRO A 94 -6.64 12.85 -15.33
CA PRO A 94 -5.39 12.53 -16.00
C PRO A 94 -4.16 12.76 -15.11
N ASP A 95 -4.29 13.59 -14.07
CA ASP A 95 -3.22 13.90 -13.12
C ASP A 95 -3.21 12.96 -11.91
N ALA A 96 -4.12 12.00 -11.85
CA ALA A 96 -4.10 10.99 -10.80
C ALA A 96 -2.83 10.12 -10.88
N ARG A 97 -2.29 9.76 -9.72
CA ARG A 97 -1.09 8.93 -9.55
C ARG A 97 -1.40 7.73 -8.68
N VAL A 98 -0.60 6.67 -8.78
CA VAL A 98 -0.78 5.46 -7.95
C VAL A 98 -0.92 5.81 -6.45
N ALA A 99 -0.07 6.71 -5.94
CA ALA A 99 -0.09 7.10 -4.52
C ALA A 99 -1.35 7.85 -4.07
N ASP A 100 -2.20 8.34 -4.98
CA ASP A 100 -3.49 8.94 -4.61
C ASP A 100 -4.53 7.87 -4.21
N PHE A 101 -4.33 6.62 -4.61
CA PHE A 101 -5.28 5.51 -4.41
C PHE A 101 -4.88 4.52 -3.33
N PHE A 102 -3.65 4.60 -2.81
CA PHE A 102 -3.12 3.69 -1.80
C PHE A 102 -2.65 4.47 -0.57
N ASP A 103 -2.95 3.94 0.61
CA ASP A 103 -2.63 4.58 1.88
C ASP A 103 -1.19 4.28 2.33
N ALA A 104 -0.65 3.14 1.89
CA ALA A 104 0.73 2.75 2.12
C ALA A 104 1.26 1.93 0.94
N ALA A 105 2.58 1.97 0.73
CA ALA A 105 3.27 1.09 -0.18
C ALA A 105 4.52 0.48 0.47
N ALA A 106 4.82 -0.75 0.08
CA ALA A 106 6.02 -1.47 0.47
C ALA A 106 6.59 -2.19 -0.75
N GLY A 107 7.90 -2.44 -0.75
CA GLY A 107 8.52 -3.26 -1.77
C GLY A 107 9.90 -3.76 -1.37
N ALA A 108 10.34 -4.82 -2.06
CA ALA A 108 11.64 -5.45 -1.87
C ALA A 108 12.48 -5.36 -3.15
N GLY A 109 13.80 -5.19 -3.00
CA GLY A 109 14.71 -5.01 -4.14
C GLY A 109 14.34 -3.78 -4.98
N ALA A 110 14.24 -3.97 -6.31
CA ALA A 110 13.78 -2.91 -7.21
C ALA A 110 12.35 -2.42 -6.88
N GLY A 111 11.52 -3.28 -6.28
CA GLY A 111 10.17 -2.92 -5.83
C GLY A 111 10.18 -1.85 -4.74
N GLY A 112 11.21 -1.82 -3.88
CA GLY A 112 11.39 -0.78 -2.87
C GLY A 112 11.73 0.58 -3.50
N VAL A 113 12.56 0.59 -4.55
CA VAL A 113 12.86 1.79 -5.33
C VAL A 113 11.61 2.31 -6.04
N LEU A 114 10.83 1.40 -6.67
CA LEU A 114 9.55 1.74 -7.30
C LEU A 114 8.56 2.32 -6.28
N ALA A 115 8.41 1.72 -5.10
CA ALA A 115 7.56 2.23 -4.03
C ALA A 115 7.97 3.66 -3.62
N ALA A 116 9.27 3.90 -3.46
CA ALA A 116 9.80 5.22 -3.13
C ALA A 116 9.53 6.26 -4.23
N MET A 117 9.75 5.91 -5.51
CA MET A 117 9.47 6.79 -6.65
C MET A 117 7.99 7.17 -6.74
N LEU A 118 7.08 6.22 -6.48
CA LEU A 118 5.64 6.49 -6.55
C LEU A 118 5.13 7.37 -5.39
N PHE A 119 5.76 7.31 -4.22
CA PHE A 119 5.27 7.99 -3.01
C PHE A 119 6.06 9.25 -2.62
N VAL A 120 7.21 9.52 -3.26
CA VAL A 120 7.95 10.77 -3.03
C VAL A 120 7.12 11.97 -3.47
N ARG A 121 7.00 12.97 -2.59
CA ARG A 121 6.22 14.18 -2.83
C ARG A 121 7.11 15.29 -3.42
N GLY A 122 6.57 16.02 -4.38
CA GLY A 122 7.16 17.25 -4.93
C GLY A 122 6.97 18.44 -3.99
N ALA A 123 7.43 19.61 -4.43
CA ALA A 123 7.28 20.87 -3.67
C ALA A 123 5.82 21.30 -3.51
N ASP A 124 4.95 20.90 -4.46
CA ASP A 124 3.50 21.06 -4.43
C ASP A 124 2.79 20.04 -3.52
N GLY A 125 3.56 19.14 -2.90
CA GLY A 125 3.05 18.01 -2.16
C GLY A 125 2.48 16.90 -3.04
N ARG A 126 2.35 17.00 -4.36
CA ARG A 126 1.81 15.88 -5.16
C ARG A 126 2.87 14.79 -5.35
N PRO A 127 2.49 13.54 -5.65
CA PRO A 127 3.45 12.52 -6.03
C PRO A 127 4.29 13.00 -7.22
N LYS A 128 5.61 13.02 -7.05
CA LYS A 128 6.55 13.68 -7.97
C LYS A 128 6.70 12.94 -9.29
N TYR A 129 6.71 11.60 -9.25
CA TYR A 129 6.92 10.76 -10.42
C TYR A 129 5.64 10.03 -10.81
N THR A 130 5.44 9.86 -12.11
CA THR A 130 4.42 8.95 -12.65
C THR A 130 4.92 7.51 -12.62
N ALA A 131 4.01 6.55 -12.72
CA ALA A 131 4.41 5.16 -12.90
C ALA A 131 5.12 4.92 -14.24
N ALA A 132 4.87 5.76 -15.25
CA ALA A 132 5.61 5.75 -16.51
C ALA A 132 7.06 6.23 -16.34
N ASP A 133 7.30 7.25 -15.51
CA ASP A 133 8.66 7.71 -15.20
C ASP A 133 9.45 6.64 -14.45
N ALA A 134 8.79 5.94 -13.51
CA ALA A 134 9.39 4.82 -12.80
C ALA A 134 9.75 3.67 -13.75
N LEU A 135 8.89 3.36 -14.73
CA LEU A 135 9.19 2.39 -15.78
C LEU A 135 10.37 2.83 -16.65
N ALA A 136 10.42 4.09 -17.07
CA ALA A 136 11.52 4.61 -17.86
C ALA A 136 12.85 4.54 -17.09
N PHE A 137 12.84 4.85 -15.79
CA PHE A 137 14.01 4.72 -14.92
C PHE A 137 14.52 3.28 -14.84
N VAL A 138 13.63 2.29 -14.62
CA VAL A 138 14.01 0.88 -14.60
C VAL A 138 14.56 0.44 -15.95
N ALA A 139 13.89 0.80 -17.06
CA ALA A 139 14.34 0.45 -18.40
C ALA A 139 15.72 1.03 -18.72
N ALA A 140 16.00 2.26 -18.31
CA ALA A 140 17.30 2.90 -18.48
C ALA A 140 18.41 2.27 -17.61
N SER A 141 18.04 1.63 -16.49
CA SER A 141 19.01 0.97 -15.59
C SER A 141 19.42 -0.43 -16.06
N LEU A 142 18.80 -0.94 -17.12
CA LEU A 142 19.07 -2.26 -17.71
C LEU A 142 19.97 -2.21 -18.96
N GLY A 143 20.35 -1.02 -19.41
CA GLY A 143 21.26 -0.79 -20.55
C GLY A 143 22.62 -0.28 -20.09
#